data_AF-A0A7Y7IJL3-F1
#
_entry.id   AF-A0A7Y7IJL3-F1
#
_cell.length_a   1.000
_cell.length_b   1.000
_cell.length_c   1.000
_cell.angle_alpha   90.00
_cell.angle_beta   90.00
_cell.angle_gamma   90.00
#
_symmetry.space_group_name_H-M   'P 1'
#
loop_
_entity.id
_entity.type
_entity.pdbx_description
1 polymer ?
#
loop_
_entity_poly.entity_id
_entity_poly.type
_entity_poly.pdbx_seq_one_letter_code
_entity_poly.pdbx_strand_id
1 'polypeptide(L)'
;MAVAMVVLVAVGVGAAAHAGVPAAVPVKTVHVDTIGDSLSAGYKTPGNTWPGQAQALLAAKGRKAEITNASENGAGYVRPGELGDLFLDLVNRAVNSQSQLVVLFGSDNDAGAPGLAAAAQDLAGDLEHPNAAGETYLAQHMSAIMAPVIRSAAYRDRLRRR
;
A
#
# COMPACT_ATOMS: atom_id res chain seq x y z
N MET A 1 9.08 -15.59 21.48
CA MET A 1 9.94 -15.42 20.29
C MET A 1 9.14 -15.84 19.08
N ALA A 2 8.48 -14.89 18.41
CA ALA A 2 7.67 -15.16 17.22
C ALA A 2 8.19 -14.30 16.08
N VAL A 3 8.40 -14.95 14.94
CA VAL A 3 8.96 -14.41 13.70
C VAL A 3 7.88 -13.55 13.03
N ALA A 4 8.18 -12.28 12.77
CA ALA A 4 7.27 -11.34 12.13
C ALA A 4 6.97 -11.73 10.68
N MET A 5 5.69 -11.82 10.31
CA MET A 5 5.25 -11.91 8.91
C MET A 5 4.18 -10.86 8.63
N VAL A 6 4.49 -9.99 7.67
CA VAL A 6 3.62 -8.98 7.08
C VAL A 6 2.79 -9.66 6.00
N VAL A 7 1.46 -9.63 6.10
CA VAL A 7 0.61 -10.14 5.02
C VAL A 7 0.48 -9.07 3.94
N LEU A 8 1.48 -9.07 3.06
CA LEU A 8 1.49 -8.29 1.83
C LEU A 8 0.78 -9.10 0.73
N VAL A 9 -0.47 -8.78 0.42
CA VAL A 9 -1.10 -9.32 -0.81
C VAL A 9 -0.89 -8.33 -1.95
N ALA A 10 0.15 -8.56 -2.75
CA ALA A 10 0.39 -7.85 -4.00
C ALA A 10 -0.03 -8.74 -5.18
N VAL A 11 -1.19 -8.45 -5.80
CA VAL A 11 -1.65 -9.20 -6.97
C VAL A 11 -1.02 -8.61 -8.24
N GLY A 12 -0.20 -9.40 -8.95
CA GLY A 12 0.42 -9.02 -10.21
C GLY A 12 0.07 -9.99 -11.35
N VAL A 13 -0.56 -9.50 -12.42
CA VAL A 13 -0.92 -10.29 -13.61
C VAL A 13 0.21 -10.26 -14.67
N GLY A 14 0.67 -11.42 -15.16
CA GLY A 14 1.85 -11.54 -16.04
C GLY A 14 1.59 -12.17 -17.42
N ALA A 15 2.42 -11.79 -18.41
CA ALA A 15 2.71 -12.53 -19.65
C ALA A 15 4.09 -12.09 -20.22
N ALA A 16 4.80 -13.02 -20.86
CA ALA A 16 6.21 -12.94 -21.29
C ALA A 16 6.42 -12.47 -22.75
N ALA A 17 7.55 -11.82 -23.06
CA ALA A 17 8.45 -12.00 -24.23
C ALA A 17 9.45 -10.82 -24.43
N HIS A 18 10.52 -11.06 -25.21
CA HIS A 18 11.87 -10.46 -25.16
C HIS A 18 12.18 -9.24 -26.07
N ALA A 19 13.20 -8.49 -25.61
CA ALA A 19 14.32 -7.78 -26.29
C ALA A 19 14.15 -6.52 -27.18
N GLY A 20 14.97 -5.51 -26.85
CA GLY A 20 15.29 -4.30 -27.64
C GLY A 20 15.52 -3.08 -26.74
N VAL A 21 16.77 -2.62 -26.57
CA VAL A 21 17.13 -1.49 -25.68
C VAL A 21 16.57 -0.18 -26.23
N PRO A 22 15.58 0.49 -25.58
CA PRO A 22 15.04 1.75 -26.07
C PRO A 22 15.72 2.97 -25.46
N ALA A 23 15.76 4.08 -26.21
CA ALA A 23 15.95 5.43 -25.68
C ALA A 23 15.09 5.67 -24.43
N ALA A 24 15.59 6.48 -23.48
CA ALA A 24 14.93 6.73 -22.19
C ALA A 24 13.60 7.48 -22.36
N VAL A 25 12.54 6.74 -22.64
CA VAL A 25 11.16 7.24 -22.62
C VAL A 25 10.82 7.67 -21.18
N PRO A 26 10.28 8.89 -20.96
CA PRO A 26 9.87 9.32 -19.63
C PRO A 26 8.95 8.25 -19.02
N VAL A 27 9.35 7.73 -17.86
CA VAL A 27 8.57 6.73 -17.13
C VAL A 27 7.24 7.38 -16.75
N LYS A 28 6.12 6.82 -17.20
CA LYS A 28 4.79 7.28 -16.77
C LYS A 28 4.65 7.03 -15.27
N THR A 29 4.00 7.97 -14.57
CA THR A 29 3.68 7.82 -13.15
C THR A 29 2.88 6.53 -12.91
N VAL A 30 3.29 5.77 -11.90
CA VAL A 30 2.55 4.59 -11.42
C VAL A 30 1.59 5.01 -10.33
N HIS A 31 0.30 4.73 -10.50
CA HIS A 31 -0.72 5.04 -9.49
C HIS A 31 -0.86 3.89 -8.51
N VAL A 32 -0.71 4.21 -7.23
CA VAL A 32 -0.80 3.28 -6.10
C VAL A 32 -1.92 3.74 -5.19
N ASP A 33 -2.82 2.85 -4.79
CA ASP A 33 -3.85 3.17 -3.80
C ASP A 33 -3.58 2.38 -2.52
N THR A 34 -3.30 3.08 -1.44
CA THR A 34 -3.19 2.52 -0.10
C THR A 34 -4.56 2.53 0.56
N ILE A 35 -5.03 1.34 0.94
CA ILE A 35 -6.19 1.12 1.78
C ILE A 35 -5.69 0.69 3.14
N GLY A 36 -6.08 1.39 4.19
CA GLY A 36 -5.59 1.02 5.50
C GLY A 36 -6.32 1.66 6.66
N ASP A 37 -5.76 1.43 7.83
CA ASP A 37 -6.34 1.88 9.09
C ASP A 37 -5.58 3.08 9.69
N SER A 38 -5.70 3.25 11.01
CA SER A 38 -5.00 4.24 11.83
C SER A 38 -3.50 4.38 11.55
N LEU A 39 -2.81 3.29 11.21
CA LEU A 39 -1.37 3.33 10.91
C LEU A 39 -1.09 4.02 9.58
N SER A 40 -1.94 3.79 8.58
CA SER A 40 -1.80 4.44 7.28
C SER A 40 -2.43 5.83 7.26
N ALA A 41 -3.44 6.08 8.10
CA ALA A 41 -4.09 7.37 8.28
C ALA A 41 -3.21 8.38 9.03
N GLY A 42 -2.19 7.93 9.76
CA GLY A 42 -1.32 8.77 10.58
C GLY A 42 -1.98 9.20 11.88
N TYR A 43 -2.67 8.28 12.57
CA TYR A 43 -3.19 8.51 13.91
C TYR A 43 -2.04 9.05 14.79
N LYS A 44 -2.24 10.15 15.54
CA LYS A 44 -1.17 10.84 16.33
C LYS A 44 0.02 11.41 15.54
N THR A 45 0.04 11.28 14.21
CA THR A 45 1.07 11.81 13.29
C THR A 45 0.42 12.55 12.10
N PRO A 46 -0.53 13.46 12.32
CA PRO A 46 -1.34 14.04 11.24
C PRO A 46 -0.45 14.75 10.21
N GLY A 47 -0.70 14.47 8.93
CA GLY A 47 0.08 15.01 7.81
C GLY A 47 1.46 14.36 7.61
N ASN A 48 1.87 13.45 8.50
CA ASN A 48 3.14 12.72 8.39
C ASN A 48 2.91 11.21 8.31
N THR A 49 2.23 10.78 7.26
CA THR A 49 1.86 9.39 7.05
C THR A 49 2.93 8.62 6.28
N TRP A 50 3.08 7.33 6.56
CA TRP A 50 4.01 6.49 5.84
C TRP A 50 3.72 6.43 4.33
N PRO A 51 2.47 6.45 3.80
CA PRO A 51 2.24 6.49 2.36
C PRO A 51 2.77 7.77 1.73
N GLY A 52 2.56 8.92 2.38
CA GLY A 52 3.09 10.21 1.91
C GLY A 52 4.62 10.23 1.92
N GLN A 53 5.25 9.75 2.98
CA GLN A 53 6.70 9.63 3.07
C GLN A 53 7.26 8.62 2.04
N ALA A 54 6.58 7.49 1.82
CA ALA A 54 6.99 6.48 0.86
C ALA A 54 7.00 7.04 -0.58
N GLN A 55 6.00 7.85 -0.93
CA GLN A 55 5.98 8.56 -2.22
C GLN A 55 7.22 9.44 -2.38
N ALA A 56 7.57 10.23 -1.36
CA ALA A 56 8.76 11.09 -1.38
C ALA A 56 10.05 10.27 -1.52
N LEU A 57 10.18 9.15 -0.80
CA LEU A 57 11.34 8.25 -0.90
C LEU A 57 11.46 7.58 -2.27
N LEU A 58 10.34 7.21 -2.89
CA LEU A 58 10.31 6.67 -4.24
C LEU A 58 10.73 7.74 -5.26
N ALA A 59 10.21 8.96 -5.13
CA ALA A 59 10.57 10.08 -5.99
C ALA A 59 12.08 10.42 -5.90
N ALA A 60 12.64 10.45 -4.69
CA ALA A 60 14.07 10.65 -4.45
C ALA A 60 14.94 9.57 -5.12
N LYS A 61 14.40 8.38 -5.35
CA LYS A 61 15.05 7.26 -6.08
C LYS A 61 14.73 7.25 -7.58
N GLY A 62 14.18 8.33 -8.13
CA GLY A 62 13.82 8.46 -9.54
C GLY A 62 12.62 7.60 -9.97
N ARG A 63 11.81 7.12 -9.02
CA ARG A 63 10.58 6.37 -9.29
C ARG A 63 9.41 7.36 -9.28
N LYS A 64 8.71 7.48 -10.41
CA LYS A 64 7.48 8.28 -10.47
C LYS A 64 6.31 7.42 -10.02
N ALA A 65 5.88 7.63 -8.77
CA ALA A 65 4.69 7.04 -8.21
C ALA A 65 3.80 8.13 -7.62
N GLU A 66 2.49 7.96 -7.75
CA GLU A 66 1.47 8.76 -7.08
C GLU A 66 0.70 7.80 -6.18
N ILE A 67 0.73 8.08 -4.88
CA ILE A 67 0.14 7.25 -3.83
C ILE A 67 -1.10 7.97 -3.30
N THR A 68 -2.27 7.44 -3.63
CA THR A 68 -3.53 7.79 -2.99
C THR A 68 -3.59 7.10 -1.64
N ASN A 69 -3.80 7.82 -0.56
CA ASN A 69 -3.99 7.24 0.76
C ASN A 69 -5.46 7.29 1.18
N ALA A 70 -6.18 6.18 0.99
CA ALA A 70 -7.55 6.01 1.46
C ALA A 70 -7.53 5.15 2.72
N SER A 71 -7.19 5.79 3.84
CA SER A 71 -7.10 5.14 5.13
C SER A 71 -7.97 5.82 6.17
N GLU A 72 -8.48 5.04 7.11
CA GLU A 72 -9.38 5.52 8.15
C GLU A 72 -9.04 4.89 9.49
N ASN A 73 -8.99 5.71 10.55
CA ASN A 73 -8.73 5.20 11.90
C ASN A 73 -9.78 4.14 12.28
N GLY A 74 -9.32 3.03 12.84
CA GLY A 74 -10.19 1.95 13.32
C GLY A 74 -10.84 1.10 12.23
N ALA A 75 -10.70 1.46 10.94
CA ALA A 75 -11.26 0.67 9.85
C ALA A 75 -10.56 -0.68 9.72
N GLY A 76 -11.31 -1.67 9.26
CA GLY A 76 -10.85 -3.03 9.01
C GLY A 76 -11.67 -3.70 7.92
N TYR A 77 -11.49 -5.01 7.77
CA TYR A 77 -12.22 -5.82 6.81
C TYR A 77 -13.71 -5.96 7.18
N VAL A 78 -13.99 -6.09 8.47
CA VAL A 78 -15.35 -6.29 9.01
C VAL A 78 -15.70 -5.31 10.12
N ARG A 79 -14.72 -4.50 10.57
CA ARG A 79 -14.93 -3.41 11.51
C ARG A 79 -15.00 -2.06 10.79
N PRO A 80 -16.09 -1.29 10.94
CA PRO A 80 -16.14 0.08 10.43
C PRO A 80 -15.22 0.98 11.24
N GLY A 81 -14.57 1.93 10.56
CA GLY A 81 -13.73 2.94 11.19
C GLY A 81 -14.50 4.12 11.79
N GLU A 82 -13.76 5.17 12.16
CA GLU A 82 -14.31 6.38 12.79
C GLU A 82 -15.30 7.17 11.91
N LEU A 83 -15.22 7.04 10.58
CA LEU A 83 -16.15 7.63 9.62
C LEU A 83 -17.21 6.63 9.12
N GLY A 84 -17.11 5.38 9.56
CA GLY A 84 -18.07 4.31 9.28
C GLY A 84 -17.70 3.43 8.09
N ASP A 85 -16.53 3.62 7.45
CA ASP A 85 -16.14 2.83 6.28
C ASP A 85 -15.52 1.48 6.69
N LEU A 86 -15.82 0.43 5.92
CA LEU A 86 -15.02 -0.79 5.86
C LEU A 86 -13.91 -0.63 4.80
N PHE A 87 -12.91 -1.51 4.83
CA PHE A 87 -11.89 -1.55 3.76
C PHE A 87 -12.50 -1.70 2.37
N LEU A 88 -13.61 -2.42 2.22
CA LEU A 88 -14.30 -2.53 0.93
C LEU A 88 -14.86 -1.18 0.44
N ASP A 89 -15.35 -0.35 1.35
CA ASP A 89 -15.85 0.99 1.01
C ASP A 89 -14.70 1.92 0.60
N LEU A 90 -13.58 1.83 1.31
CA LEU A 90 -12.33 2.53 0.97
C LEU A 90 -11.81 2.11 -0.41
N VAL A 91 -11.83 0.80 -0.72
CA VAL A 91 -11.48 0.26 -2.05
C VAL A 91 -12.39 0.84 -3.12
N ASN A 92 -13.71 0.79 -2.92
CA ASN A 92 -14.70 1.28 -3.89
C ASN A 92 -14.55 2.78 -4.17
N ARG A 93 -14.04 3.55 -3.21
CA ARG A 93 -13.79 4.99 -3.36
C ARG A 93 -12.50 5.30 -4.11
N ALA A 94 -11.42 4.58 -3.81
CA ALA A 94 -10.09 4.93 -4.28
C ALA A 94 -9.68 4.18 -5.55
N VAL A 95 -9.96 2.87 -5.60
CA VAL A 95 -9.49 2.00 -6.67
C VAL A 95 -10.31 2.22 -7.92
N ASN A 96 -9.61 2.51 -9.02
CA ASN A 96 -10.23 2.81 -10.30
C ASN A 96 -9.40 2.25 -11.46
N SER A 97 -9.81 2.53 -12.70
CA SER A 97 -9.15 2.02 -13.90
C SER A 97 -7.68 2.45 -14.08
N GLN A 98 -7.23 3.49 -13.35
CA GLN A 98 -5.84 3.97 -13.40
C GLN A 98 -4.95 3.32 -12.36
N SER A 99 -5.52 2.67 -11.35
CA SER A 99 -4.82 1.96 -10.28
C SER A 99 -3.95 0.85 -10.85
N GLN A 100 -2.67 0.86 -10.50
CA GLN A 100 -1.69 -0.14 -10.98
C GLN A 100 -1.14 -1.01 -9.85
N LEU A 101 -1.28 -0.54 -8.61
CA LEU A 101 -0.99 -1.27 -7.38
C LEU A 101 -1.99 -0.83 -6.31
N VAL A 102 -2.57 -1.80 -5.61
CA VAL A 102 -3.37 -1.54 -4.41
C VAL A 102 -2.62 -2.15 -3.23
N VAL A 103 -2.40 -1.39 -2.17
CA VAL A 103 -1.78 -1.83 -0.94
C VAL A 103 -2.86 -1.88 0.13
N LEU A 104 -3.24 -3.07 0.57
CA LEU A 104 -4.10 -3.24 1.73
C LEU A 104 -3.21 -3.41 2.96
N PHE A 105 -3.35 -2.50 3.94
CA PHE A 105 -2.54 -2.45 5.15
C PHE A 105 -3.46 -2.32 6.37
N GLY A 106 -3.85 -3.47 6.93
CA GLY A 106 -4.64 -3.55 8.16
C GLY A 106 -3.83 -4.01 9.37
N SER A 107 -4.36 -3.68 10.54
CA SER A 107 -3.86 -4.06 11.86
C SER A 107 -4.93 -4.83 12.63
N ASP A 108 -4.78 -4.88 13.95
CA ASP A 108 -5.55 -5.70 14.88
C ASP A 108 -7.01 -5.22 15.07
N ASN A 109 -7.50 -4.26 14.27
CA ASN A 109 -8.87 -3.73 14.36
C ASN A 109 -9.93 -4.83 14.22
N ASP A 110 -9.69 -5.85 13.40
CA ASP A 110 -10.62 -6.96 13.21
C ASP A 110 -10.41 -8.10 14.23
N ALA A 111 -9.48 -7.96 15.18
CA ALA A 111 -9.18 -9.01 16.16
C ALA A 111 -10.44 -9.41 16.96
N GLY A 112 -10.69 -10.72 17.01
CA GLY A 112 -11.84 -11.30 17.69
C GLY A 112 -13.17 -11.22 16.93
N ALA A 113 -13.20 -10.67 15.71
CA ALA A 113 -14.42 -10.64 14.91
C ALA A 113 -14.80 -12.04 14.40
N PRO A 114 -16.07 -12.49 14.59
CA PRO A 114 -16.54 -13.77 14.06
C PRO A 114 -16.56 -13.73 12.52
N GLY A 115 -16.03 -14.78 11.87
CA GLY A 115 -15.97 -14.87 10.41
C GLY A 115 -14.64 -14.43 9.79
N LEU A 116 -13.67 -13.94 10.59
CA LEU A 116 -12.34 -13.55 10.11
C LEU A 116 -11.50 -14.74 9.60
N ALA A 117 -11.92 -15.98 9.87
CA ALA A 117 -11.32 -17.21 9.35
C ALA A 117 -11.38 -17.32 7.80
N ALA A 118 -12.11 -16.43 7.11
CA ALA A 118 -12.07 -16.28 5.66
C ALA A 118 -11.37 -14.99 5.16
N ALA A 119 -10.98 -14.06 6.05
CA ALA A 119 -10.53 -12.73 5.65
C ALA A 119 -9.10 -12.34 6.08
N ALA A 120 -8.54 -12.85 7.18
CA ALA A 120 -7.11 -12.83 7.54
C ALA A 120 -6.96 -13.14 9.03
N GLN A 121 -6.26 -14.21 9.40
CA GLN A 121 -5.85 -14.43 10.80
C GLN A 121 -4.43 -13.93 11.06
N ASP A 122 -4.28 -13.40 12.28
CA ASP A 122 -3.09 -13.00 13.03
C ASP A 122 -2.30 -11.76 12.58
N LEU A 123 -2.59 -10.63 13.23
CA LEU A 123 -1.56 -9.76 13.78
C LEU A 123 -2.05 -9.33 15.18
N ALA A 124 -1.27 -9.67 16.20
CA ALA A 124 -1.53 -9.28 17.57
C ALA A 124 -0.18 -9.00 18.22
N GLY A 125 0.03 -7.72 18.58
CA GLY A 125 1.05 -7.36 19.55
C GLY A 125 2.29 -6.68 18.97
N ASP A 126 2.31 -5.36 19.15
CA ASP A 126 3.22 -4.68 20.09
C ASP A 126 4.13 -3.57 19.50
N LEU A 127 3.90 -2.36 20.05
CA LEU A 127 4.90 -1.43 20.61
C LEU A 127 5.87 -0.66 19.67
N GLU A 128 5.35 0.19 18.78
CA GLU A 128 5.95 1.53 18.48
C GLU A 128 5.16 2.41 17.48
N HIS A 129 3.87 2.13 17.26
CA HIS A 129 3.01 2.96 16.43
C HIS A 129 1.83 3.51 17.22
N PRO A 130 1.40 4.76 16.96
CA PRO A 130 1.82 5.62 15.87
C PRO A 130 2.63 6.84 16.36
N ASN A 131 3.92 6.82 16.05
CA ASN A 131 4.85 7.93 16.27
C ASN A 131 5.66 8.16 14.98
N ALA A 132 6.38 9.28 14.90
CA ALA A 132 7.11 9.66 13.69
C ALA A 132 8.20 8.64 13.26
N ALA A 133 8.81 7.92 14.21
CA ALA A 133 9.80 6.89 13.91
C ALA A 133 9.13 5.67 13.26
N GLY A 134 7.97 5.26 13.78
CA GLY A 134 7.15 4.19 13.22
C GLY A 134 6.69 4.49 11.79
N GLU A 135 6.27 5.72 11.51
CA GLU A 135 5.91 6.18 10.16
C GLU A 135 7.11 6.14 9.21
N THR A 136 8.28 6.58 9.69
CA THR A 136 9.52 6.56 8.91
C THR A 136 9.94 5.13 8.58
N TYR A 137 9.86 4.22 9.56
CA TYR A 137 10.17 2.81 9.37
C TYR A 137 9.24 2.17 8.33
N LEU A 138 7.93 2.36 8.47
CA LEU A 138 6.95 1.86 7.50
C LEU A 138 7.20 2.45 6.12
N ALA A 139 7.49 3.74 6.02
CA ALA A 139 7.74 4.39 4.73
C ALA A 139 8.95 3.78 4.02
N GLN A 140 10.05 3.56 4.75
CA GLN A 140 11.26 2.93 4.21
C GLN A 140 11.00 1.49 3.77
N HIS A 141 10.34 0.71 4.61
CA HIS A 141 10.07 -0.71 4.38
C HIS A 141 9.09 -0.91 3.22
N MET A 142 7.96 -0.21 3.24
CA MET A 142 6.95 -0.28 2.18
C MET A 142 7.48 0.27 0.86
N SER A 143 8.28 1.34 0.87
CA SER A 143 8.95 1.81 -0.35
C SER A 143 9.85 0.73 -0.95
N ALA A 144 10.59 -0.01 -0.13
CA ALA A 144 11.45 -1.09 -0.59
C ALA A 144 10.64 -2.24 -1.20
N ILE A 145 9.52 -2.62 -0.56
CA ILE A 145 8.60 -3.64 -1.03
C ILE A 145 7.93 -3.24 -2.35
N MET A 146 7.46 -1.99 -2.47
CA MET A 146 6.74 -1.52 -3.66
C MET A 146 7.67 -1.30 -4.86
N ALA A 147 8.95 -0.99 -4.63
CA ALA A 147 9.87 -0.57 -5.70
C ALA A 147 10.00 -1.57 -6.87
N PRO A 148 10.11 -2.89 -6.67
CA PRO A 148 10.09 -3.86 -7.77
C PRO A 148 8.76 -3.88 -8.54
N VAL A 149 7.63 -3.77 -7.86
CA VAL A 149 6.30 -3.80 -8.49
C VAL A 149 6.07 -2.53 -9.32
N ILE A 150 6.45 -1.37 -8.80
CA ILE A 150 6.41 -0.08 -9.51
C ILE A 150 7.28 -0.13 -10.77
N ARG A 151 8.49 -0.71 -10.69
CA ARG A 151 9.33 -0.94 -11.89
C ARG A 151 8.60 -1.75 -12.96
N SER A 152 8.01 -2.86 -12.56
CA SER A 152 7.33 -3.78 -13.48
C SER A 152 6.07 -3.16 -14.08
N ALA A 153 5.30 -2.40 -13.30
CA ALA A 153 4.15 -1.65 -13.79
C ALA A 153 4.55 -0.60 -14.84
N ALA A 154 5.57 0.21 -14.53
CA ALA A 154 6.13 1.18 -15.47
C ALA A 154 6.63 0.55 -16.77
N TYR A 155 7.26 -0.62 -16.70
CA TYR A 155 7.73 -1.34 -17.88
C TYR A 155 6.57 -1.88 -18.74
N ARG A 156 5.53 -2.44 -18.12
CA ARG A 156 4.35 -2.96 -18.83
C ARG A 156 3.58 -1.88 -19.58
N ASP A 157 3.37 -0.71 -18.99
CA ASP A 157 2.71 0.41 -19.69
C ASP A 157 3.50 0.85 -20.93
N ARG A 158 4.83 0.82 -20.84
CA ARG A 158 5.71 1.13 -21.99
C ARG A 158 5.52 0.14 -23.14
N LEU A 159 5.35 -1.16 -22.84
CA LEU A 159 5.17 -2.19 -23.88
C LEU A 159 3.81 -2.07 -24.58
N ARG A 160 2.74 -1.75 -23.85
CA ARG A 160 1.37 -1.60 -24.42
C ARG A 160 1.22 -0.46 -25.43
N ARG A 161 2.19 0.46 -25.48
CA ARG A 161 2.17 1.65 -26.36
C ARG A 161 2.97 1.46 -27.66
N ARG A 162 3.55 0.29 -27.89
CA ARG A 162 4.21 -0.08 -29.15
C ARG A 162 3.27 -0.91 -30.00
#